data_AF-A0A922Z4L1-F1
#
_entry.id   AF-A0A922Z4L1-F1
#
_cell.length_a   1.000
_cell.length_b   1.000
_cell.length_c   1.000
_cell.angle_alpha   90.00
_cell.angle_beta   90.00
_cell.angle_gamma   90.00
#
_symmetry.space_group_name_H-M   'P 1'
#
loop_
_entity.id
_entity.type
_entity.pdbx_description
1 polymer ?
#
loop_
_entity_poly.entity_id
_entity_poly.type
_entity_poly.pdbx_seq_one_letter_code
_entity_poly.pdbx_strand_id
1 'polypeptide(L)'
;MHLLPTSEIRLDDGEDAVDLGLAAGDVVVLSFADSDLSALAAAASDCDLTVRLASLRRLRHPLSVDLLIEKTVAKSRFVLVRCLGGLDYWRYGIEQLSEICRARGIALAVLPGDDRDDARLAEYGTVPPACARAILSYFHAGGGAENMRRLLAVAAGYLG
;
A
#
# COMPACT_ATOMS: atom_id res chain seq x y z
N MET A 1 -30.78 -28.26 -38.64
CA MET A 1 -30.89 -27.57 -37.34
C MET A 1 -29.50 -27.07 -36.99
N HIS A 2 -29.31 -25.75 -36.95
CA HIS A 2 -27.99 -25.11 -36.84
C HIS A 2 -27.41 -25.26 -35.43
N LEU A 3 -26.12 -25.62 -35.35
CA LEU A 3 -25.33 -25.53 -34.12
C LEU A 3 -25.11 -24.04 -33.81
N LEU A 4 -25.53 -23.61 -32.63
CA LEU A 4 -25.20 -22.30 -32.09
C LEU A 4 -23.71 -22.31 -31.70
N PRO A 5 -22.86 -21.39 -32.20
CA PRO A 5 -21.54 -21.21 -31.63
C PRO A 5 -21.72 -20.65 -30.22
N THR A 6 -21.27 -21.42 -29.22
CA THR A 6 -21.02 -20.91 -27.87
C THR A 6 -20.06 -19.73 -28.01
N SER A 7 -20.59 -18.52 -27.81
CA SER A 7 -19.77 -17.34 -27.61
C SER A 7 -18.87 -17.62 -26.41
N GLU A 8 -17.58 -17.80 -26.66
CA GLU A 8 -16.57 -17.74 -25.62
C GLU A 8 -16.70 -16.38 -24.94
N ILE A 9 -17.26 -16.35 -23.73
CA ILE A 9 -17.15 -15.21 -22.85
C ILE A 9 -15.67 -15.15 -22.46
N ARG A 10 -14.88 -14.41 -23.23
CA ARG A 10 -13.58 -13.94 -22.76
C ARG A 10 -13.86 -12.89 -21.68
N LEU A 11 -13.87 -13.33 -20.42
CA LEU A 11 -13.66 -12.46 -19.26
C LEU A 11 -12.17 -12.05 -19.26
N ASP A 12 -11.79 -11.22 -20.22
CA ASP A 12 -10.47 -10.59 -20.25
C ASP A 12 -10.65 -9.11 -19.87
N ASP A 13 -11.20 -8.90 -18.67
CA ASP A 13 -11.24 -7.60 -17.97
C ASP A 13 -10.03 -7.46 -17.01
N GLY A 14 -9.08 -8.39 -17.07
CA GLY A 14 -7.89 -8.38 -16.21
C GLY A 14 -6.86 -7.40 -16.74
N GLU A 15 -6.52 -6.38 -15.95
CA GLU A 15 -5.31 -5.59 -16.21
C GLU A 15 -4.09 -6.52 -16.29
N ASP A 16 -3.24 -6.35 -17.31
CA ASP A 16 -2.04 -7.16 -17.48
C ASP A 16 -1.18 -7.16 -16.21
N ALA A 17 -0.66 -8.34 -15.85
CA ALA A 17 0.29 -8.45 -14.76
C ALA A 17 1.56 -7.64 -15.07
N VAL A 18 1.88 -6.70 -14.19
CA VAL A 18 3.11 -5.90 -14.23
C VAL A 18 4.04 -6.24 -13.07
N ASP A 19 5.32 -6.39 -13.38
CA ASP A 19 6.39 -6.32 -12.37
C ASP A 19 6.84 -4.87 -12.25
N LEU A 20 6.72 -4.28 -11.06
CA LEU A 20 7.16 -2.90 -10.84
C LEU A 20 8.69 -2.74 -10.88
N GLY A 21 9.44 -3.84 -10.72
CA GLY A 21 10.89 -3.79 -10.57
C GLY A 21 11.35 -2.93 -9.39
N LEU A 22 10.47 -2.73 -8.40
CA LEU A 22 10.73 -1.87 -7.26
C LEU A 22 11.80 -2.52 -6.39
N ALA A 23 12.90 -1.80 -6.15
CA ALA A 23 13.95 -2.29 -5.27
C ALA A 23 13.48 -2.33 -3.82
N ALA A 24 14.05 -3.21 -3.01
CA ALA A 24 13.83 -3.21 -1.57
C ALA A 24 14.21 -1.86 -0.92
N GLY A 25 13.58 -1.55 0.20
CA GLY A 25 13.84 -0.37 1.00
C GLY A 25 13.26 -0.52 2.40
N ASP A 26 13.65 0.38 3.30
CA ASP A 26 13.24 0.38 4.69
C ASP A 26 11.73 0.56 4.85
N VAL A 27 11.18 1.51 4.10
CA VAL A 27 9.77 1.92 4.14
C VAL A 27 9.16 1.75 2.75
N VAL A 28 8.04 1.06 2.66
CA VAL A 28 7.25 0.96 1.43
C VAL A 28 5.92 1.69 1.64
N VAL A 29 5.58 2.61 0.73
CA VAL A 29 4.27 3.28 0.73
C VAL A 29 3.54 2.99 -0.56
N LEU A 30 2.32 2.47 -0.40
CA LEU A 30 1.39 2.15 -1.47
C LEU A 30 0.17 3.06 -1.34
N SER A 31 -0.12 3.86 -2.36
CA SER A 31 -1.31 4.71 -2.38
C SER A 31 -1.99 4.70 -3.73
N PHE A 32 -3.31 4.88 -3.74
CA PHE A 32 -4.00 5.24 -4.98
C PHE A 32 -3.88 6.73 -5.32
N ALA A 33 -3.60 7.60 -4.35
CA ALA A 33 -3.50 9.04 -4.57
C ALA A 33 -2.06 9.45 -4.93
N ASP A 34 -1.87 9.99 -6.14
CA ASP A 34 -0.56 10.45 -6.60
C ASP A 34 -0.03 11.60 -5.74
N SER A 35 -0.93 12.41 -5.15
CA SER A 35 -0.58 13.46 -4.20
C SER A 35 0.10 12.92 -2.94
N ASP A 36 -0.33 11.76 -2.42
CA ASP A 36 0.32 11.12 -1.27
C ASP A 36 1.75 10.73 -1.64
N LEU A 37 1.93 10.12 -2.82
CA LEU A 37 3.23 9.66 -3.31
C LEU A 37 4.17 10.84 -3.58
N SER A 38 3.71 11.90 -4.24
CA SER A 38 4.51 13.10 -4.48
C SER A 38 4.93 13.80 -3.18
N ALA A 39 4.03 13.89 -2.20
CA ALA A 39 4.33 14.51 -0.91
C ALA A 39 5.39 13.72 -0.12
N LEU A 40 5.27 12.39 -0.10
CA LEU A 40 6.26 11.52 0.54
C LEU A 40 7.59 11.51 -0.19
N ALA A 41 7.60 11.57 -1.52
CA ALA A 41 8.82 11.69 -2.30
C ALA A 41 9.60 12.95 -1.93
N ALA A 42 8.90 14.08 -1.78
CA ALA A 42 9.51 15.35 -1.36
C ALA A 42 10.03 15.32 0.08
N ALA A 43 9.40 14.57 0.99
CA ALA A 43 9.88 14.43 2.36
C ALA A 43 11.04 13.43 2.50
N ALA A 44 11.05 12.39 1.67
CA ALA A 44 12.09 11.36 1.68
C ALA A 44 13.46 11.88 1.25
N SER A 45 13.55 12.99 0.50
CA SER A 45 14.84 13.58 0.11
C SER A 45 15.67 14.08 1.30
N ASP A 46 15.02 14.39 2.41
CA ASP A 46 15.67 14.90 3.64
C ASP A 46 15.77 13.81 4.73
N CYS A 47 15.58 12.55 4.36
CA CYS A 47 15.51 11.43 5.30
C CYS A 47 16.56 10.37 4.94
N ASP A 48 17.26 9.82 5.93
CA ASP A 48 18.25 8.75 5.72
C ASP A 48 17.60 7.38 5.41
N LEU A 49 16.27 7.30 5.44
CA LEU A 49 15.53 6.08 5.13
C LEU A 49 15.45 5.82 3.64
N THR A 50 15.59 4.54 3.25
CA THR A 50 15.30 4.12 1.88
C THR A 50 13.79 3.97 1.70
N VAL A 51 13.12 5.01 1.21
CA VAL A 51 11.67 5.02 0.96
C VAL A 51 11.35 4.54 -0.46
N ARG A 52 10.40 3.60 -0.57
CA ARG A 52 9.88 3.05 -1.84
C ARG A 52 8.41 3.42 -1.97
N LEU A 53 8.05 4.00 -3.10
CA LEU A 53 6.72 4.53 -3.37
C LEU A 53 6.13 3.81 -4.58
N ALA A 54 4.90 3.34 -4.49
CA ALA A 54 4.20 2.74 -5.63
C ALA A 54 2.71 3.09 -5.65
N SER A 55 2.20 3.25 -6.87
CA SER A 55 0.77 3.44 -7.09
C SER A 55 0.04 2.10 -7.05
N LEU A 56 -0.98 1.99 -6.19
CA LEU A 56 -1.86 0.83 -6.13
C LEU A 56 -2.64 0.60 -7.43
N ARG A 57 -2.77 1.64 -8.29
CA ARG A 57 -3.37 1.52 -9.62
C ARG A 57 -2.58 0.57 -10.54
N ARG A 58 -1.28 0.38 -10.29
CA ARG A 58 -0.42 -0.55 -11.04
C ARG A 58 -0.39 -1.96 -10.44
N LEU A 59 -1.20 -2.22 -9.41
CA LEU A 59 -1.17 -3.44 -8.62
C LEU A 59 -2.55 -4.11 -8.58
N ARG A 60 -3.37 -3.97 -9.63
CA ARG A 60 -4.71 -4.58 -9.66
C ARG A 60 -4.67 -6.08 -9.93
N HIS A 61 -3.70 -6.54 -10.74
CA HIS A 61 -3.53 -7.96 -11.00
C HIS A 61 -2.88 -8.66 -9.79
N PRO A 62 -3.43 -9.79 -9.28
CA PRO A 62 -2.87 -10.53 -8.14
C PRO A 62 -1.37 -10.81 -8.26
N LEU A 63 -0.92 -11.31 -9.42
CA LEU A 63 0.51 -11.55 -9.68
C LEU A 63 1.41 -10.31 -9.48
N SER A 64 0.92 -9.10 -9.79
CA SER A 64 1.69 -7.87 -9.55
C SER A 64 1.90 -7.61 -8.06
N VAL A 65 0.89 -7.92 -7.25
CA VAL A 65 0.96 -7.85 -5.79
C VAL A 65 1.97 -8.87 -5.27
N ASP A 66 1.90 -10.11 -5.74
CA ASP A 66 2.79 -11.18 -5.31
C ASP A 66 4.26 -10.83 -5.60
N LEU A 67 4.54 -10.35 -6.82
CA LEU A 67 5.88 -9.93 -7.21
C LEU A 67 6.40 -8.77 -6.36
N LEU A 68 5.55 -7.78 -6.07
CA LEU A 68 5.91 -6.68 -5.16
C LEU A 68 6.21 -7.21 -3.76
N ILE A 69 5.40 -8.14 -3.26
CA ILE A 69 5.56 -8.69 -1.93
C ILE A 69 6.88 -9.44 -1.82
N GLU A 70 7.12 -10.38 -2.73
CA GLU A 70 8.31 -11.22 -2.76
C GLU A 70 9.60 -10.38 -2.89
N LYS A 71 9.60 -9.44 -3.84
CA LYS A 71 10.81 -8.72 -4.22
C LYS A 71 11.12 -7.55 -3.28
N THR A 72 10.08 -6.91 -2.75
CA THR A 72 10.18 -5.63 -2.01
C THR A 72 9.71 -5.77 -0.56
N VAL A 73 8.43 -6.03 -0.34
CA VAL A 73 7.81 -5.93 1.00
C VAL A 73 8.42 -6.92 1.98
N ALA A 74 8.68 -8.15 1.53
CA ALA A 74 9.29 -9.20 2.34
C ALA A 74 10.67 -8.81 2.93
N LYS A 75 11.29 -7.75 2.42
CA LYS A 75 12.61 -7.23 2.81
C LYS A 75 12.54 -5.81 3.41
N SER A 76 11.33 -5.25 3.59
CA SER A 76 11.14 -3.95 4.23
C SER A 76 10.85 -4.11 5.71
N ARG A 77 10.75 -2.98 6.41
CA ARG A 77 10.56 -2.93 7.87
C ARG A 77 9.28 -2.21 8.25
N PHE A 78 8.83 -1.30 7.39
CA PHE A 78 7.56 -0.62 7.51
C PHE A 78 6.83 -0.59 6.16
N VAL A 79 5.52 -0.82 6.18
CA VAL A 79 4.63 -0.70 5.03
C VAL A 79 3.44 0.18 5.39
N LEU A 80 3.15 1.15 4.53
CA LEU A 80 1.96 1.99 4.59
C LEU A 80 1.10 1.75 3.36
N VAL A 81 -0.18 1.46 3.57
CA VAL A 81 -1.18 1.34 2.51
C VAL A 81 -2.26 2.40 2.70
N ARG A 82 -2.50 3.21 1.68
CA ARG A 82 -3.58 4.19 1.59
C ARG A 82 -4.59 3.73 0.53
N CYS A 83 -5.66 3.07 0.98
CA CYS A 83 -6.65 2.42 0.12
C CYS A 83 -7.89 3.32 -0.09
N LEU A 84 -8.11 3.81 -1.31
CA LEU A 84 -9.33 4.53 -1.68
C LEU A 84 -10.49 3.55 -1.83
N GLY A 85 -11.67 3.90 -1.33
CA GLY A 85 -12.87 3.07 -1.47
C GLY A 85 -12.98 1.88 -0.50
N GLY A 86 -12.11 1.79 0.51
CA GLY A 86 -12.17 0.76 1.55
C GLY A 86 -11.56 -0.58 1.15
N LEU A 87 -11.77 -1.60 1.99
CA LEU A 87 -11.14 -2.93 1.88
C LEU A 87 -11.47 -3.62 0.55
N ASP A 88 -12.72 -3.51 0.09
CA ASP A 88 -13.18 -4.23 -1.10
C ASP A 88 -12.53 -3.74 -2.39
N TYR A 89 -11.95 -2.54 -2.39
CA TYR A 89 -11.31 -1.96 -3.58
C TYR A 89 -9.96 -2.62 -3.91
N TRP A 90 -9.25 -3.14 -2.91
CA TRP A 90 -7.96 -3.80 -3.08
C TRP A 90 -7.74 -4.93 -2.07
N ARG A 91 -8.80 -5.73 -1.86
CA ARG A 91 -8.88 -6.78 -0.83
C ARG A 91 -7.72 -7.75 -0.86
N TYR A 92 -7.47 -8.35 -2.02
CA TYR A 92 -6.42 -9.36 -2.19
C TYR A 92 -5.06 -8.84 -1.72
N GLY A 93 -4.69 -7.63 -2.14
CA GLY A 93 -3.42 -7.04 -1.76
C GLY A 93 -3.32 -6.73 -0.28
N ILE A 94 -4.39 -6.25 0.36
CA ILE A 94 -4.43 -6.00 1.80
C ILE A 94 -4.27 -7.32 2.59
N GLU A 95 -4.98 -8.37 2.17
CA GLU A 95 -4.93 -9.69 2.80
C GLU A 95 -3.51 -10.28 2.72
N GLN A 96 -2.90 -10.28 1.53
CA GLN A 96 -1.54 -10.80 1.33
C GLN A 96 -0.48 -9.97 2.09
N LEU A 97 -0.60 -8.64 2.09
CA LEU A 97 0.29 -7.78 2.87
C LEU A 97 0.18 -8.04 4.37
N SER A 98 -1.04 -8.18 4.89
CA SER A 98 -1.26 -8.48 6.30
C SER A 98 -0.64 -9.82 6.69
N GLU A 99 -0.83 -10.86 5.87
CA GLU A 99 -0.27 -12.18 6.11
C GLU A 99 1.26 -12.14 6.17
N ILE A 100 1.92 -11.59 5.14
CA ILE A 100 3.38 -11.54 5.09
C ILE A 100 3.96 -10.64 6.18
N CYS A 101 3.32 -9.51 6.48
CA CYS A 101 3.82 -8.59 7.51
C CYS A 101 3.72 -9.20 8.90
N ARG A 102 2.63 -9.91 9.21
CA ARG A 102 2.50 -10.66 10.48
C ARG A 102 3.54 -11.76 10.58
N ALA A 103 3.71 -12.56 9.52
CA ALA A 103 4.66 -13.67 9.49
C ALA A 103 6.12 -13.21 9.68
N ARG A 104 6.47 -12.02 9.18
CA ARG A 104 7.84 -11.47 9.22
C ARG A 104 8.08 -10.42 10.31
N GLY A 105 7.07 -10.05 11.09
CA GLY A 105 7.18 -8.97 12.08
C GLY A 105 7.40 -7.58 11.45
N ILE A 106 6.87 -7.35 10.25
CA ILE A 106 6.95 -6.06 9.56
C ILE A 106 5.79 -5.18 10.04
N ALA A 107 6.09 -3.91 10.33
CA ALA A 107 5.07 -2.94 10.72
C ALA A 107 4.21 -2.56 9.51
N LEU A 108 2.89 -2.70 9.62
CA LEU A 108 1.93 -2.45 8.56
C LEU A 108 0.85 -1.50 9.06
N ALA A 109 0.72 -0.36 8.39
CA ALA A 109 -0.39 0.57 8.55
C ALA A 109 -1.30 0.49 7.32
N VAL A 110 -2.57 0.12 7.51
CA VAL A 110 -3.59 0.12 6.45
C VAL A 110 -4.60 1.21 6.78
N LEU A 111 -4.65 2.24 5.94
CA LEU A 111 -5.42 3.45 6.18
C LEU A 111 -6.41 3.72 5.04
N PRO A 112 -7.57 4.31 5.33
CA PRO A 112 -8.46 4.81 4.28
C PRO A 112 -7.73 5.89 3.47
N GLY A 113 -8.00 5.94 2.18
CA GLY A 113 -7.47 6.91 1.23
C GLY A 113 -8.33 8.19 1.09
N ASP A 114 -9.61 8.08 1.43
CA ASP A 114 -10.63 9.12 1.28
C ASP A 114 -11.35 9.35 2.63
N ASP A 115 -12.38 10.21 2.63
CA ASP A 115 -13.17 10.51 3.84
C ASP A 115 -14.09 9.36 4.27
N ARG A 116 -14.11 8.22 3.56
CA ARG A 116 -14.91 7.06 3.94
C ARG A 116 -14.11 6.19 4.90
N ASP A 117 -14.55 6.20 6.15
CA ASP A 117 -14.04 5.25 7.14
C ASP A 117 -14.50 3.82 6.79
N ASP A 118 -13.53 2.91 6.67
CA ASP A 118 -13.75 1.47 6.65
C ASP A 118 -12.98 0.82 7.80
N ALA A 119 -13.70 0.55 8.89
CA ALA A 119 -13.13 -0.02 10.11
C ALA A 119 -12.42 -1.36 9.86
N ARG A 120 -12.81 -2.11 8.82
CA ARG A 120 -12.21 -3.41 8.48
C ARG A 120 -10.74 -3.26 8.07
N LEU A 121 -10.34 -2.12 7.50
CA LEU A 121 -8.94 -1.86 7.13
C LEU A 121 -8.00 -1.97 8.34
N ALA A 122 -8.45 -1.49 9.50
CA ALA A 122 -7.66 -1.52 10.73
C ALA A 122 -7.37 -2.96 11.21
N GLU A 123 -8.24 -3.92 10.89
CA GLU A 123 -8.08 -5.33 11.25
C GLU A 123 -6.90 -6.00 10.53
N TYR A 124 -6.40 -5.41 9.44
CA TYR A 124 -5.26 -5.92 8.67
C TYR A 124 -3.93 -5.26 9.02
N GLY A 125 -3.95 -4.11 9.71
CA GLY A 125 -2.74 -3.47 10.22
C GLY A 125 -2.05 -4.28 11.31
N THR A 126 -0.74 -4.08 11.46
CA THR A 126 0.05 -4.61 12.58
C THR A 126 0.57 -3.52 13.52
N VAL A 127 0.50 -2.24 13.12
CA VAL A 127 0.82 -1.12 14.01
C VAL A 127 -0.27 -0.89 15.05
N PRO A 128 0.05 -0.34 16.24
CA PRO A 128 -0.96 0.03 17.22
C PRO A 128 -2.00 1.01 16.65
N PRO A 129 -3.29 0.92 17.05
CA PRO A 129 -4.34 1.81 16.55
C PRO A 129 -4.03 3.31 16.74
N ALA A 130 -3.34 3.67 17.83
CA ALA A 130 -2.90 5.05 18.06
C ALA A 130 -1.87 5.52 17.01
N CYS A 131 -0.95 4.63 16.61
CA CYS A 131 0.02 4.91 15.56
C CYS A 131 -0.68 5.09 14.21
N ALA A 132 -1.61 4.20 13.86
CA ALA A 132 -2.39 4.32 12.62
C ALA A 132 -3.15 5.67 12.56
N ARG A 133 -3.82 6.06 13.64
CA ARG A 133 -4.50 7.37 13.74
C ARG A 133 -3.55 8.55 13.63
N ALA A 134 -2.37 8.49 14.26
CA ALA A 134 -1.37 9.54 14.16
C ALA A 134 -0.88 9.70 12.71
N ILE A 135 -0.58 8.59 12.03
CA ILE A 135 -0.19 8.59 10.61
C ILE A 135 -1.30 9.18 9.74
N LEU A 136 -2.55 8.77 9.93
CA LEU A 136 -3.69 9.29 9.18
C LEU A 136 -3.86 10.80 9.37
N SER A 137 -3.65 11.31 10.59
CA SER A 137 -3.76 12.74 10.88
C SER A 137 -2.78 13.61 10.07
N TYR A 138 -1.60 13.09 9.72
CA TYR A 138 -0.64 13.81 8.88
C TYR A 138 -1.13 13.99 7.44
N PHE A 139 -1.91 13.04 6.91
CA PHE A 139 -2.57 13.19 5.61
C PHE A 139 -3.72 14.19 5.70
N HIS A 140 -4.57 14.09 6.74
CA HIS A 140 -5.71 15.00 6.93
C HIS A 140 -5.28 16.45 7.16
N ALA A 141 -4.11 16.69 7.77
CA ALA A 141 -3.52 18.01 7.92
C ALA A 141 -2.93 18.59 6.62
N GLY A 142 -3.28 18.02 5.45
CA GLY A 142 -2.93 18.53 4.12
C GLY A 142 -1.67 17.94 3.50
N GLY A 143 -1.12 16.85 4.08
CA GLY A 143 -0.03 16.11 3.44
C GLY A 143 1.26 16.90 3.17
N GLY A 144 1.44 18.09 3.77
CA GLY A 144 2.61 18.93 3.53
C GLY A 144 3.93 18.25 3.92
N ALA A 145 5.04 18.75 3.38
CA ALA A 145 6.38 18.16 3.56
C ALA A 145 6.72 17.89 5.04
N GLU A 146 6.39 18.81 5.94
CA GLU A 146 6.62 18.64 7.38
C GLU A 146 5.81 17.48 7.99
N ASN A 147 4.54 17.34 7.60
CA ASN A 147 3.70 16.23 8.06
C ASN A 147 4.22 14.89 7.54
N MET A 148 4.68 14.85 6.28
CA MET A 148 5.28 13.64 5.71
C MET A 148 6.63 13.30 6.36
N ARG A 149 7.46 14.29 6.73
CA ARG A 149 8.68 14.04 7.51
C ARG A 149 8.36 13.46 8.89
N ARG A 150 7.34 13.97 9.59
CA ARG A 150 6.89 13.42 10.87
C ARG A 150 6.36 11.99 10.73
N LEU A 151 5.64 11.70 9.65
CA LEU A 151 5.22 10.35 9.32
C LEU A 151 6.43 9.42 9.11
N LEU A 152 7.43 9.85 8.32
CA LEU A 152 8.65 9.07 8.10
C LEU A 152 9.44 8.88 9.39
N ALA A 153 9.45 9.86 10.30
CA ALA A 153 10.04 9.71 11.64
C ALA A 153 9.29 8.67 12.50
N VAL A 154 7.97 8.59 12.40
CA VAL A 154 7.20 7.49 13.03
C VAL A 154 7.61 6.14 12.45
N ALA A 155 7.74 6.05 11.12
CA ALA A 155 8.20 4.81 10.47
C ALA A 155 9.62 4.43 10.93
N ALA A 156 10.53 5.41 11.03
CA ALA A 156 11.90 5.22 11.53
C ALA A 156 11.93 4.59 12.94
N GLY A 157 10.94 4.87 13.80
CA GLY A 157 10.86 4.25 15.13
C GLY A 157 10.65 2.73 15.11
N TYR A 158 10.18 2.16 14.01
CA TYR A 158 10.09 0.70 13.81
C TYR A 158 11.38 0.10 13.26
N LEU A 159 12.36 0.96 12.93
CA LEU A 159 13.64 0.55 12.37
C LEU A 159 14.72 0.30 13.44
N GLY A 160 14.40 0.33 14.73
CA GLY A 160 15.35 -0.07 15.78
C GLY A 160 16.41 0.98 16.08
#